data_AF-A0A212UES8-F1
#
_entry.id   AF-A0A212UES8-F1
#
_cell.length_a   1.000
_cell.length_b   1.000
_cell.length_c   1.000
_cell.angle_alpha   90.00
_cell.angle_beta   90.00
_cell.angle_gamma   90.00
#
_symmetry.space_group_name_H-M   'P 1'
#
loop_
_entity.id
_entity.type
_entity.pdbx_description
1 polymer ?
#
loop_
_entity_poly.entity_id
_entity_poly.type
_entity_poly.pdbx_seq_one_letter_code
_entity_poly.pdbx_strand_id
1 'polypeptide(L)'
;MKLPLSVYYITQNEELRLPESLTKVSGWVDEIIVVDSGSIDRTREIVEAAGARFVHNDWQGFACQKAFAASLCRNDWVLDLDADEVLSDELVANIKGLFSKPVDPDIAGFRMRWVLSQPDPRHPFRHDKSKKILRLYNRNKATIEPEKDSNNDRPQVKAGRVLDLKGDVLHRTLISLEQMERKYCQLSTEQARYIAAKGRRISSARLFAEFPLKFLKYYLLHRQILNGWFGLSVAITAANRNFMRLAKAREMQVLSEFERENAR
;
A
#
# COMPACT_ATOMS: atom_id res chain seq x y z
N MET A 1 12.49 0.56 27.79
CA MET A 1 11.08 0.17 28.02
C MET A 1 10.38 0.13 26.67
N LYS A 2 9.54 -0.88 26.44
CA LYS A 2 8.70 -0.96 25.23
C LYS A 2 7.42 -0.13 25.44
N LEU A 3 6.92 0.50 24.39
CA LEU A 3 5.68 1.27 24.43
C LEU A 3 4.46 0.34 24.44
N PRO A 4 3.37 0.68 25.15
CA PRO A 4 2.11 -0.08 25.14
C PRO A 4 1.38 0.12 23.79
N LEU A 5 1.98 -0.42 22.73
CA LEU A 5 1.59 -0.28 21.34
C LEU A 5 1.71 -1.67 20.69
N SER A 6 0.63 -2.11 20.06
CA SER A 6 0.64 -3.29 19.20
C SER A 6 0.82 -2.85 17.75
N VAL A 7 1.80 -3.42 17.06
CA VAL A 7 1.94 -3.29 15.61
C VAL A 7 1.35 -4.53 14.98
N TYR A 8 0.54 -4.37 13.94
CA TYR A 8 0.05 -5.52 13.19
C TYR A 8 0.32 -5.37 11.70
N TYR A 9 0.54 -6.51 11.06
CA TYR A 9 0.80 -6.66 9.64
C TYR A 9 -0.18 -7.64 9.01
N ILE A 10 -0.49 -7.43 7.74
CA ILE A 10 -1.05 -8.46 6.86
C ILE A 10 0.01 -8.79 5.79
N THR A 11 0.13 -10.07 5.43
CA THR A 11 1.20 -10.51 4.53
C THR A 11 0.83 -11.73 3.70
N GLN A 12 1.49 -11.86 2.54
CA GLN A 12 1.54 -13.06 1.72
C GLN A 12 2.77 -12.97 0.80
N ASN A 13 3.74 -13.87 0.97
CA ASN A 13 5.00 -13.94 0.24
C ASN A 13 5.83 -12.64 0.28
N GLU A 14 6.22 -12.21 1.49
CA GLU A 14 6.93 -10.94 1.72
C GLU A 14 8.31 -11.12 2.34
N GLU A 15 8.99 -12.24 2.09
CA GLU A 15 10.33 -12.53 2.64
C GLU A 15 11.38 -11.44 2.32
N LEU A 16 11.20 -10.72 1.21
CA LEU A 16 12.13 -9.69 0.76
C LEU A 16 11.92 -8.31 1.42
N ARG A 17 10.70 -8.02 1.92
CA ARG A 17 10.33 -6.66 2.36
C ARG A 17 10.03 -6.59 3.85
N LEU A 18 9.38 -7.61 4.38
CA LEU A 18 8.99 -7.68 5.78
C LEU A 18 10.15 -7.55 6.79
N PRO A 19 11.36 -8.14 6.56
CA PRO A 19 12.47 -8.08 7.54
C PRO A 19 12.84 -6.66 7.97
N GLU A 20 12.82 -5.72 7.03
CA GLU A 20 13.20 -4.34 7.31
C GLU A 20 12.16 -3.62 8.16
N SER A 21 10.87 -3.82 7.84
CA SER A 21 9.78 -3.23 8.63
C SER A 21 9.81 -3.76 10.06
N LEU A 22 9.95 -5.08 10.23
CA LEU A 22 10.05 -5.73 11.55
C LEU A 22 11.23 -5.18 12.35
N THR A 23 12.40 -5.08 11.73
CA THR A 23 13.61 -4.52 12.36
C THR A 23 13.38 -3.09 12.83
N LYS A 24 12.62 -2.29 12.07
CA LYS A 24 12.35 -0.89 12.41
C LYS A 24 11.46 -0.71 13.64
N VAL A 25 10.55 -1.65 13.91
CA VAL A 25 9.58 -1.55 15.02
C VAL A 25 9.96 -2.37 16.26
N SER A 26 10.65 -3.50 16.10
CA SER A 26 10.89 -4.50 17.16
C SER A 26 11.59 -3.97 18.42
N GLY A 27 12.46 -2.98 18.27
CA GLY A 27 13.23 -2.42 19.38
C GLY A 27 12.44 -1.57 20.37
N TRP A 28 11.19 -1.22 20.11
CA TRP A 28 10.47 -0.23 20.93
C TRP A 28 8.96 -0.44 21.11
N VAL A 29 8.36 -1.45 20.48
CA VAL A 29 6.94 -1.78 20.64
C VAL A 29 6.75 -3.00 21.54
N ASP A 30 5.66 -3.04 22.29
CA ASP A 30 5.32 -4.13 23.21
C ASP A 30 4.93 -5.41 22.47
N GLU A 31 4.20 -5.27 21.35
CA GLU A 31 3.64 -6.41 20.62
C GLU A 31 3.73 -6.21 19.11
N ILE A 32 4.05 -7.31 18.40
CA ILE A 32 4.00 -7.38 16.93
C ILE A 32 3.20 -8.62 16.56
N ILE A 33 2.16 -8.45 15.75
CA ILE A 33 1.37 -9.53 15.14
C ILE A 33 1.54 -9.48 13.63
N VAL A 34 1.74 -10.63 13.01
CA VAL A 34 1.75 -10.76 11.56
C VAL A 34 0.71 -11.79 11.18
N VAL A 35 -0.33 -11.33 10.48
CA VAL A 35 -1.37 -12.18 9.90
C VAL A 35 -1.00 -12.53 8.47
N ASP A 36 -0.82 -13.82 8.21
CA ASP A 36 -0.43 -14.34 6.91
C ASP A 36 -1.61 -15.03 6.20
N SER A 37 -1.67 -14.89 4.88
CA SER A 37 -2.72 -15.49 4.04
C SER A 37 -2.21 -16.62 3.14
N GLY A 38 -1.29 -17.43 3.64
CA GLY A 38 -0.78 -18.61 2.95
C GLY A 38 0.50 -18.33 2.17
N SER A 39 1.49 -17.74 2.83
CA SER A 39 2.86 -17.65 2.30
C SER A 39 3.45 -19.04 2.07
N ILE A 40 4.14 -19.20 0.95
CA ILE A 40 4.91 -20.39 0.58
C ILE A 40 6.42 -20.15 0.56
N ASP A 41 6.82 -18.92 0.81
CA ASP A 41 8.21 -18.49 0.94
C ASP A 41 8.66 -18.49 2.41
N ARG A 42 9.79 -17.86 2.72
CA ARG A 42 10.35 -17.84 4.09
C ARG A 42 9.72 -16.80 5.01
N THR A 43 8.57 -16.21 4.64
CA THR A 43 7.90 -15.17 5.44
C THR A 43 7.66 -15.62 6.88
N ARG A 44 7.18 -16.85 7.09
CA ARG A 44 6.94 -17.39 8.43
C ARG A 44 8.20 -17.44 9.28
N GLU A 45 9.28 -18.01 8.74
CA GLU A 45 10.57 -18.13 9.43
C GLU A 45 11.10 -16.75 9.86
N ILE A 46 10.98 -15.75 8.98
CA ILE A 46 11.40 -14.37 9.24
C ILE A 46 10.61 -13.75 10.40
N VAL A 47 9.29 -13.93 10.41
CA VAL A 47 8.41 -13.40 11.47
C VAL A 47 8.76 -14.01 12.82
N GLU A 48 8.86 -15.34 12.87
CA GLU A 48 9.17 -16.07 14.10
C GLU A 48 10.59 -15.71 14.61
N ALA A 49 11.58 -15.60 13.72
CA ALA A 49 12.94 -15.16 14.08
C ALA A 49 13.01 -13.72 14.60
N ALA A 50 12.10 -12.85 14.17
CA ALA A 50 11.98 -11.48 14.68
C ALA A 50 11.27 -11.41 16.05
N GLY A 51 10.82 -12.53 16.61
CA GLY A 51 10.07 -12.59 17.86
C GLY A 51 8.64 -12.02 17.75
N ALA A 52 8.10 -11.93 16.53
CA ALA A 52 6.73 -11.51 16.28
C ALA A 52 5.78 -12.70 16.29
N ARG A 53 4.50 -12.45 16.60
CA ARG A 53 3.47 -13.49 16.61
C ARG A 53 2.95 -13.72 15.20
N PHE A 54 3.27 -14.87 14.62
CA PHE A 54 2.72 -15.32 13.35
C PHE A 54 1.33 -15.95 13.53
N VAL A 55 0.36 -15.55 12.71
CA VAL A 55 -1.01 -16.12 12.71
C VAL A 55 -1.44 -16.32 11.26
N HIS A 56 -1.88 -17.53 10.90
CA HIS A 56 -2.50 -17.80 9.61
C HIS A 56 -3.97 -17.38 9.63
N ASN A 57 -4.44 -16.74 8.56
CA ASN A 57 -5.86 -16.50 8.29
C ASN A 57 -6.13 -16.47 6.78
N ASP A 58 -7.14 -17.21 6.33
CA ASP A 58 -7.48 -17.32 4.91
C ASP A 58 -7.91 -15.97 4.33
N TRP A 59 -7.47 -15.66 3.11
CA TRP A 59 -7.74 -14.37 2.47
C TRP A 59 -9.24 -14.15 2.22
N GLN A 60 -9.80 -13.10 2.84
CA GLN A 60 -11.20 -12.66 2.65
C GLN A 60 -11.31 -11.22 2.14
N GLY A 61 -10.18 -10.59 1.79
CA GLY A 61 -10.07 -9.18 1.44
C GLY A 61 -9.29 -8.36 2.47
N PHE A 62 -8.83 -7.17 2.06
CA PHE A 62 -7.97 -6.32 2.89
C PHE A 62 -8.66 -5.87 4.18
N ALA A 63 -9.92 -5.43 4.09
CA ALA A 63 -10.69 -4.97 5.24
C ALA A 63 -10.87 -6.08 6.29
N CYS A 64 -11.27 -7.28 5.86
CA CYS A 64 -11.40 -8.45 6.73
C CYS A 64 -10.07 -8.83 7.38
N GLN A 65 -8.98 -8.84 6.62
CA GLN A 65 -7.67 -9.25 7.17
C GLN A 65 -7.13 -8.26 8.19
N LYS A 66 -7.22 -6.95 7.93
CA LYS A 66 -6.78 -5.94 8.89
C LYS A 66 -7.67 -5.88 10.12
N ALA A 67 -8.98 -6.06 9.97
CA ALA A 67 -9.89 -6.16 11.10
C ALA A 67 -9.55 -7.38 11.99
N PHE A 68 -9.28 -8.54 11.39
CA PHE A 68 -8.83 -9.72 12.12
C PHE A 68 -7.48 -9.48 12.83
N ALA A 69 -6.49 -8.92 12.15
CA ALA A 69 -5.19 -8.59 12.73
C ALA A 69 -5.31 -7.62 13.91
N ALA A 70 -6.11 -6.57 13.78
CA ALA A 70 -6.39 -5.61 14.84
C ALA A 70 -7.09 -6.25 16.05
N SER A 71 -7.96 -7.25 15.83
CA SER A 71 -8.64 -7.96 16.92
C SER A 71 -7.71 -8.80 17.80
N LEU A 72 -6.54 -9.19 17.28
CA LEU A 72 -5.53 -9.96 18.01
C LEU A 72 -4.62 -9.09 18.90
N CYS A 73 -4.66 -7.77 18.73
CA CYS A 73 -3.84 -6.83 19.48
C CYS A 73 -4.31 -6.73 20.94
N ARG A 74 -3.38 -6.84 21.89
CA ARG A 74 -3.69 -6.68 23.33
C ARG A 74 -3.71 -5.23 23.80
N ASN A 75 -2.94 -4.35 23.17
CA ASN A 75 -2.85 -2.95 23.54
C ASN A 75 -4.02 -2.15 22.94
N ASP A 76 -4.40 -1.05 23.59
CA ASP A 76 -5.44 -0.14 23.08
C ASP A 76 -4.97 0.66 21.86
N TRP A 77 -3.70 1.06 21.87
CA TRP A 77 -3.07 1.70 20.72
C TRP A 77 -2.52 0.64 19.79
N VAL A 78 -2.89 0.77 18.51
CA VAL A 78 -2.47 -0.13 17.44
C VAL A 78 -1.91 0.65 16.27
N LEU A 79 -0.92 0.06 15.60
CA LEU A 79 -0.29 0.58 14.40
C LEU A 79 -0.46 -0.42 13.25
N ASP A 80 -1.26 -0.03 12.26
CA ASP A 80 -1.44 -0.75 11.00
C ASP A 80 -0.23 -0.50 10.09
N LEU A 81 0.48 -1.54 9.67
CA LEU A 81 1.53 -1.46 8.66
C LEU A 81 1.39 -2.59 7.63
N ASP A 82 1.52 -2.25 6.37
CA ASP A 82 1.66 -3.27 5.33
C ASP A 82 3.09 -3.83 5.34
N ALA A 83 3.28 -5.08 4.90
CA ALA A 83 4.61 -5.74 4.93
C ALA A 83 5.69 -5.03 4.09
N ASP A 84 5.29 -4.20 3.12
CA ASP A 84 6.16 -3.37 2.31
C ASP A 84 6.30 -1.92 2.83
N GLU A 85 5.85 -1.61 4.04
CA GLU A 85 5.95 -0.27 4.64
C GLU A 85 7.00 -0.21 5.76
N VAL A 86 7.84 0.82 5.74
CA VAL A 86 8.89 1.05 6.75
C VAL A 86 8.77 2.47 7.30
N LEU A 87 8.75 2.61 8.62
CA LEU A 87 8.69 3.92 9.27
C LEU A 87 10.02 4.67 9.12
N SER A 88 10.00 5.98 8.88
CA SER A 88 11.21 6.81 8.96
C SER A 88 11.70 6.96 10.41
N ASP A 89 12.99 7.24 10.61
CA ASP A 89 13.54 7.50 11.96
C ASP A 89 12.87 8.69 12.66
N GLU A 90 12.54 9.74 11.89
CA GLU A 90 11.78 10.88 12.39
C GLU A 90 10.39 10.45 12.89
N LEU A 91 9.70 9.59 12.14
CA LEU A 91 8.39 9.09 12.53
C LEU A 91 8.47 8.24 13.80
N VAL A 92 9.47 7.34 13.89
CA VAL A 92 9.72 6.55 15.10
C VAL A 92 10.00 7.45 16.31
N ALA A 93 10.84 8.48 16.16
CA ALA A 93 11.14 9.43 17.23
C ALA A 93 9.88 10.18 17.69
N ASN A 94 9.03 10.61 16.74
CA ASN A 94 7.77 11.30 17.05
C ASN A 94 6.75 10.38 17.74
N ILE A 95 6.66 9.10 17.35
CA ILE A 95 5.83 8.12 18.06
C ILE A 95 6.34 7.93 19.49
N LYS A 96 7.64 7.72 19.69
CA LYS A 96 8.21 7.60 21.03
C LYS A 96 7.96 8.85 21.88
N GLY A 97 8.11 10.04 21.29
CA GLY A 97 7.81 11.31 21.94
C GLY A 97 6.33 11.43 22.33
N LEU A 98 5.41 10.98 21.48
CA LEU A 98 3.98 10.97 21.76
C LEU A 98 3.64 10.13 23.01
N PHE A 99 4.24 8.95 23.16
CA PHE A 99 4.01 8.06 24.30
C PHE A 99 4.88 8.38 25.52
N SER A 100 5.73 9.41 25.47
CA SER A 100 6.49 9.86 26.64
C SER A 100 5.61 10.52 27.71
N LYS A 101 4.37 10.87 27.35
CA LYS A 101 3.34 11.44 28.22
C LYS A 101 2.00 10.71 27.96
N PRO A 102 1.05 10.76 28.91
CA PRO A 102 -0.31 10.31 28.63
C PRO A 102 -0.87 11.00 27.39
N VAL A 103 -1.31 10.21 26.42
CA VAL A 103 -1.98 10.74 25.23
C VAL A 103 -3.35 11.27 25.65
N ASP A 104 -3.72 12.44 25.14
CA ASP A 104 -5.01 13.09 25.41
C ASP A 104 -6.18 12.09 25.17
N PRO A 105 -7.05 11.86 26.18
CA PRO A 105 -8.20 10.96 26.07
C PRO A 105 -9.24 11.37 25.04
N ASP A 106 -9.13 12.51 24.36
CA ASP A 106 -9.97 12.88 23.21
C ASP A 106 -9.35 12.45 21.87
N ILE A 107 -8.05 12.15 21.81
CA ILE A 107 -7.40 11.73 20.55
C ILE A 107 -7.76 10.28 20.21
N ALA A 108 -8.20 10.07 18.98
CA ALA A 108 -8.56 8.76 18.42
C ALA A 108 -7.46 8.15 17.56
N GLY A 109 -6.60 8.97 16.96
CA GLY A 109 -5.49 8.48 16.14
C GLY A 109 -4.70 9.55 15.40
N PHE A 110 -3.71 9.08 14.65
CA PHE A 110 -2.74 9.88 13.95
C PHE A 110 -2.61 9.44 12.49
N ARG A 111 -2.79 10.39 11.58
CA ARG A 111 -2.48 10.21 10.16
C ARG A 111 -0.98 10.39 9.96
N MET A 112 -0.41 9.51 9.16
CA MET A 112 0.99 9.51 8.80
C MET A 112 1.13 9.75 7.30
N ARG A 113 2.20 10.45 6.93
CA ARG A 113 2.48 10.76 5.53
C ARG A 113 3.00 9.50 4.84
N TRP A 114 2.27 9.02 3.84
CA TRP A 114 2.62 7.88 3.02
C TRP A 114 3.41 8.34 1.79
N VAL A 115 4.61 7.80 1.64
CA VAL A 115 5.58 8.20 0.61
C VAL A 115 6.09 6.97 -0.12
N LEU A 116 6.02 6.98 -1.44
CA LEU A 116 6.64 5.95 -2.26
C LEU A 116 8.16 6.01 -2.12
N SER A 117 8.79 4.87 -1.84
CA SER A 117 10.25 4.78 -1.73
C SER A 117 10.85 4.15 -2.98
N GLN A 118 12.05 4.60 -3.34
CA GLN A 118 12.90 3.92 -4.31
C GLN A 118 13.40 2.58 -3.76
N PRO A 119 13.91 1.68 -4.62
CA PRO A 119 14.72 0.55 -4.21
C PRO A 119 15.92 0.96 -3.34
N ASP A 120 16.49 2.17 -3.57
CA ASP A 120 17.48 2.75 -2.65
C ASP A 120 16.76 3.43 -1.46
N PRO A 121 16.93 2.92 -0.23
CA PRO A 121 16.34 3.47 0.99
C PRO A 121 16.70 4.94 1.25
N ARG A 122 17.85 5.40 0.73
CA ARG A 122 18.41 6.73 1.00
C ARG A 122 17.73 7.83 0.19
N HIS A 123 16.96 7.47 -0.84
CA HIS A 123 16.36 8.43 -1.77
C HIS A 123 14.84 8.23 -1.91
N PRO A 124 14.04 8.34 -0.83
CA PRO A 124 12.60 8.26 -0.94
C PRO A 124 12.05 9.41 -1.81
N PHE A 125 10.91 9.19 -2.47
CA PHE A 125 10.28 10.22 -3.32
C PHE A 125 9.59 11.30 -2.47
N ARG A 126 10.35 12.01 -1.63
CA ARG A 126 9.86 12.99 -0.64
C ARG A 126 9.05 14.13 -1.25
N HIS A 127 9.21 14.38 -2.55
CA HIS A 127 8.53 15.45 -3.26
C HIS A 127 7.39 14.96 -4.17
N ASP A 128 7.16 13.65 -4.25
CA ASP A 128 5.99 13.09 -4.93
C ASP A 128 4.71 13.38 -4.13
N LYS A 129 3.57 13.23 -4.79
CA LYS A 129 2.24 13.37 -4.21
C LYS A 129 2.02 12.34 -3.09
N SER A 130 2.31 12.75 -1.87
CA SER A 130 2.05 11.96 -0.67
C SER A 130 0.58 12.02 -0.25
N LYS A 131 0.10 10.96 0.37
CA LYS A 131 -1.20 10.93 1.05
C LYS A 131 -0.98 10.89 2.56
N LYS A 132 -1.96 11.35 3.34
CA LYS A 132 -1.97 11.13 4.79
C LYS A 132 -2.98 10.05 5.10
N ILE A 133 -2.53 8.95 5.72
CA ILE A 133 -3.35 7.77 6.01
C ILE A 133 -3.37 7.57 7.53
N LEU A 134 -4.54 7.32 8.11
CA LEU A 134 -4.67 6.95 9.50
C LEU A 134 -4.10 5.54 9.69
N ARG A 135 -3.01 5.42 10.43
CA ARG A 135 -2.29 4.14 10.66
C ARG A 135 -2.10 3.84 12.15
N LEU A 136 -1.83 4.86 12.98
CA LEU A 136 -1.79 4.73 14.44
C LEU A 136 -3.14 5.18 15.00
N TYR A 137 -3.84 4.31 15.71
CA TYR A 137 -5.15 4.63 16.28
C TYR A 137 -5.41 3.88 17.56
N ASN A 138 -6.37 4.37 18.35
CA ASN A 138 -6.88 3.67 19.50
C ASN A 138 -8.06 2.80 19.07
N ARG A 139 -7.96 1.48 19.26
CA ARG A 139 -8.95 0.49 18.81
C ARG A 139 -10.32 0.62 19.48
N ASN A 140 -10.39 1.29 20.64
CA ASN A 140 -11.66 1.57 21.33
C ASN A 140 -12.41 2.75 20.71
N LYS A 141 -11.76 3.54 19.84
CA LYS A 141 -12.32 4.75 19.21
C LYS A 141 -12.35 4.69 17.69
N ALA A 142 -11.54 3.85 17.09
CA ALA A 142 -11.50 3.65 15.64
C ALA A 142 -11.39 2.17 15.32
N THR A 143 -12.12 1.73 14.29
CA THR A 143 -12.14 0.33 13.86
C THR A 143 -12.15 0.23 12.35
N ILE A 144 -11.68 -0.90 11.85
CA ILE A 144 -11.83 -1.29 10.46
C ILE A 144 -13.08 -2.17 10.41
N GLU A 145 -14.07 -1.77 9.62
CA GLU A 145 -15.29 -2.56 9.45
C GLU A 145 -14.97 -3.70 8.46
N PRO A 146 -15.14 -4.98 8.85
CA PRO A 146 -14.84 -6.11 7.98
C PRO A 146 -15.88 -6.19 6.87
N GLU A 147 -15.42 -6.10 5.62
CA GLU A 147 -16.25 -6.24 4.43
C GLU A 147 -15.53 -7.15 3.43
N LYS A 148 -16.17 -8.25 3.06
CA LYS A 148 -15.59 -9.25 2.16
C LYS A 148 -15.31 -8.64 0.80
N ASP A 149 -14.14 -8.95 0.24
CA ASP A 149 -13.67 -8.44 -1.07
C ASP A 149 -13.57 -6.90 -1.15
N SER A 150 -13.63 -6.20 -0.01
CA SER A 150 -13.51 -4.75 0.06
C SER A 150 -12.06 -4.29 0.23
N ASN A 151 -11.74 -3.21 -0.49
CA ASN A 151 -10.49 -2.47 -0.33
C ASN A 151 -10.64 -1.28 0.65
N ASN A 152 -11.76 -1.17 1.36
CA ASN A 152 -11.96 -0.15 2.39
C ASN A 152 -11.29 -0.59 3.71
N ASP A 153 -9.98 -0.70 3.67
CA ASP A 153 -9.15 -1.32 4.71
C ASP A 153 -8.63 -0.33 5.76
N ARG A 154 -9.18 0.89 5.77
CA ARG A 154 -8.73 1.97 6.65
C ARG A 154 -9.59 2.08 7.90
N PRO A 155 -8.97 2.38 9.06
CA PRO A 155 -9.73 2.60 10.29
C PRO A 155 -10.65 3.82 10.14
N GLN A 156 -11.89 3.63 10.56
CA GLN A 156 -12.92 4.66 10.65
C GLN A 156 -13.04 5.11 12.10
N VAL A 157 -12.95 6.42 12.34
CA VAL A 157 -13.05 6.99 13.68
C VAL A 157 -14.51 7.16 14.09
N LYS A 158 -14.88 6.57 15.22
CA LYS A 158 -16.23 6.63 15.80
C LYS A 158 -16.35 7.79 16.79
N ALA A 159 -15.29 8.12 17.52
CA ALA A 159 -15.26 9.23 18.47
C ALA A 159 -13.84 9.79 18.63
N GLY A 160 -13.75 11.10 18.91
CA GLY A 160 -12.49 11.80 19.18
C GLY A 160 -11.81 12.40 17.95
N ARG A 161 -10.70 13.13 18.19
CA ARG A 161 -9.96 13.86 17.15
C ARG A 161 -8.87 13.01 16.50
N VAL A 162 -8.62 13.31 15.23
CA VAL A 162 -7.49 12.76 14.47
C VAL A 162 -6.48 13.85 14.18
N LEU A 163 -5.21 13.60 14.52
CA LEU A 163 -4.12 14.54 14.28
C LEU A 163 -3.17 13.99 13.20
N ASP A 164 -2.20 14.81 12.79
CA ASP A 164 -1.15 14.39 11.87
C ASP A 164 0.16 14.21 12.65
N LEU A 165 0.85 13.11 12.39
CA LEU A 165 2.18 12.88 12.94
C LEU A 165 3.25 13.21 11.90
N LYS A 166 4.31 13.89 12.32
CA LYS A 166 5.45 14.22 11.46
C LYS A 166 6.32 12.98 11.20
N GLY A 167 6.92 12.94 10.02
CA GLY A 167 7.67 11.79 9.50
C GLY A 167 6.89 11.03 8.42
N ASP A 168 7.57 10.05 7.81
CA ASP A 168 7.11 9.36 6.61
C ASP A 168 6.96 7.85 6.86
N VAL A 169 5.89 7.26 6.34
CA VAL A 169 5.76 5.82 6.10
C VAL A 169 6.27 5.58 4.67
N LEU A 170 7.43 4.94 4.58
CA LEU A 170 8.12 4.65 3.33
C LEU A 170 7.55 3.36 2.75
N HIS A 171 6.79 3.47 1.66
CA HIS A 171 6.20 2.32 0.98
C HIS A 171 7.16 1.78 -0.09
N ARG A 172 7.72 0.60 0.17
CA ARG A 172 8.74 -0.10 -0.62
C ARG A 172 8.15 -1.15 -1.54
N THR A 173 7.08 -0.77 -2.24
CA THR A 173 6.41 -1.68 -3.17
C THR A 173 7.22 -1.97 -4.44
N LEU A 174 8.20 -1.12 -4.76
CA LEU A 174 9.07 -1.23 -5.94
C LEU A 174 10.40 -1.86 -5.53
N ILE A 175 10.57 -3.17 -5.77
CA ILE A 175 11.83 -3.88 -5.52
C ILE A 175 12.75 -3.78 -6.75
N SER A 176 12.19 -3.93 -7.95
CA SER A 176 12.94 -3.83 -9.22
C SER A 176 12.06 -3.28 -10.36
N LEU A 177 12.70 -2.81 -11.43
CA LEU A 177 11.99 -2.41 -12.64
C LEU A 177 11.26 -3.60 -13.28
N GLU A 178 11.89 -4.78 -13.30
CA GLU A 178 11.26 -6.00 -13.82
C GLU A 178 9.96 -6.33 -13.05
N GLN A 179 10.01 -6.28 -11.72
CA GLN A 179 8.83 -6.52 -10.88
C GLN A 179 7.74 -5.48 -11.18
N MET A 180 8.12 -4.20 -11.33
CA MET A 180 7.19 -3.13 -11.66
C MET A 180 6.50 -3.37 -13.01
N GLU A 181 7.26 -3.76 -14.03
CA GLU A 181 6.73 -4.06 -15.37
C GLU A 181 5.77 -5.24 -15.35
N ARG A 182 6.12 -6.35 -14.69
CA ARG A 182 5.25 -7.53 -14.54
C ARG A 182 3.93 -7.15 -13.85
N LYS A 183 4.02 -6.44 -12.71
CA LYS A 183 2.85 -5.96 -11.96
C LYS A 183 1.97 -5.05 -12.81
N TYR A 184 2.56 -4.13 -13.58
CA TYR A 184 1.79 -3.21 -14.41
C TYR A 184 1.20 -3.88 -15.65
N CYS A 185 1.85 -4.92 -16.18
CA CYS A 185 1.29 -5.74 -17.24
C CYS A 185 0.00 -6.43 -16.77
N GLN A 186 0.02 -7.07 -15.60
CA GLN A 186 -1.16 -7.71 -15.00
C GLN A 186 -2.28 -6.69 -14.73
N LEU A 187 -1.98 -5.61 -14.00
CA LEU A 187 -2.97 -4.57 -13.65
C LEU A 187 -3.59 -3.89 -14.89
N SER A 188 -2.80 -3.67 -15.94
CA SER A 188 -3.34 -3.10 -17.18
C SER A 188 -4.29 -4.06 -17.89
N THR A 189 -4.02 -5.37 -17.86
CA THR A 189 -4.91 -6.40 -18.41
C THR A 189 -6.23 -6.49 -17.63
N GLU A 190 -6.18 -6.49 -16.31
CA GLU A 190 -7.38 -6.52 -15.46
C GLU A 190 -8.28 -5.30 -15.70
N GLN A 191 -7.68 -4.11 -15.73
CA GLN A 191 -8.42 -2.88 -16.05
C GLN A 191 -8.97 -2.90 -17.49
N ALA A 192 -8.22 -3.48 -18.43
CA ALA A 192 -8.67 -3.59 -19.81
C ALA A 192 -9.96 -4.43 -19.92
N ARG A 193 -10.03 -5.58 -19.23
CA ARG A 193 -11.23 -6.43 -19.18
C ARG A 193 -12.44 -5.66 -18.67
N TYR A 194 -12.27 -4.92 -17.58
CA TYR A 194 -13.34 -4.08 -17.01
C TYR A 194 -13.82 -2.99 -17.98
N ILE A 195 -12.89 -2.33 -18.68
CA ILE A 195 -13.21 -1.28 -19.65
C ILE A 195 -13.92 -1.88 -20.87
N ALA A 196 -13.42 -3.00 -21.38
CA ALA A 196 -14.00 -3.72 -22.52
C ALA A 196 -15.43 -4.19 -22.19
N ALA A 197 -15.65 -4.75 -21.00
CA ALA A 197 -16.97 -5.20 -20.54
C ALA A 197 -18.01 -4.07 -20.47
N LYS A 198 -17.60 -2.82 -20.23
CA LYS A 198 -18.49 -1.65 -20.28
C LYS A 198 -18.91 -1.24 -21.69
N GLY A 199 -18.30 -1.80 -22.74
CA GLY A 199 -18.65 -1.53 -24.13
C GLY A 199 -18.43 -0.08 -24.60
N ARG A 200 -17.70 0.74 -23.84
CA ARG A 200 -17.46 2.14 -24.23
C ARG A 200 -16.44 2.19 -25.37
N ARG A 201 -16.77 2.94 -26.43
CA ARG A 201 -15.90 3.13 -27.60
C ARG A 201 -14.62 3.88 -27.21
N ILE A 202 -13.46 3.32 -27.55
CA ILE A 202 -12.15 3.94 -27.31
C ILE A 202 -11.67 4.58 -28.61
N SER A 203 -11.64 5.92 -28.66
CA SER A 203 -11.20 6.65 -29.86
C SER A 203 -9.69 6.58 -30.08
N SER A 204 -9.25 6.62 -31.34
CA SER A 204 -7.82 6.67 -31.69
C SER A 204 -7.12 7.92 -31.13
N ALA A 205 -7.81 9.07 -31.12
CA ALA A 205 -7.29 10.30 -30.53
C ALA A 205 -6.98 10.15 -29.03
N ARG A 206 -7.86 9.45 -28.28
CA ARG A 206 -7.63 9.16 -26.87
C ARG A 206 -6.41 8.27 -26.66
N LEU A 207 -6.24 7.22 -27.48
CA LEU A 207 -5.06 6.35 -27.39
C LEU A 207 -3.77 7.12 -27.64
N PHE A 208 -3.74 7.95 -28.69
CA PHE A 208 -2.57 8.75 -29.04
C PHE A 208 -2.20 9.73 -27.92
N ALA A 209 -3.20 10.39 -27.32
CA ALA A 209 -2.97 11.38 -26.28
C ALA A 209 -2.70 10.77 -24.88
N GLU A 210 -3.13 9.54 -24.59
CA GLU A 210 -3.05 8.98 -23.23
C GLU A 210 -1.60 8.87 -22.74
N PHE A 211 -0.68 8.33 -23.54
CA PHE A 211 0.72 8.20 -23.13
C PHE A 211 1.39 9.56 -22.84
N PRO A 212 1.47 10.52 -23.79
CA PRO A 212 2.16 11.79 -23.54
C PRO A 212 1.54 12.60 -22.40
N LEU A 213 0.20 12.63 -22.30
CA LEU A 213 -0.46 13.35 -21.21
C LEU A 213 -0.20 12.72 -19.84
N LYS A 214 -0.19 11.38 -19.75
CA LYS A 214 0.14 10.69 -18.50
C LYS A 214 1.61 10.84 -18.15
N PHE A 215 2.50 10.75 -19.12
CA PHE A 215 3.93 10.98 -18.91
C PHE A 215 4.17 12.38 -18.34
N LEU A 216 3.66 13.44 -18.97
CA LEU A 216 3.80 14.82 -18.48
C LEU A 216 3.21 14.99 -17.08
N LYS A 217 2.05 14.38 -16.82
CA LYS A 217 1.43 14.38 -15.49
C LYS A 217 2.34 13.74 -14.44
N TYR A 218 2.89 12.55 -14.69
CA TYR A 218 3.73 11.88 -13.69
C TYR A 218 5.10 12.54 -13.57
N TYR A 219 5.70 12.92 -14.70
CA TYR A 219 7.04 13.49 -14.72
C TYR A 219 7.10 14.89 -14.12
N LEU A 220 6.18 15.78 -14.51
CA LEU A 220 6.17 17.18 -14.08
C LEU A 220 5.24 17.41 -12.88
N LEU A 221 3.96 17.07 -12.99
CA LEU A 221 2.97 17.41 -11.96
C LEU A 221 3.17 16.59 -10.67
N HIS A 222 3.55 15.32 -10.80
CA HIS A 222 3.93 14.48 -9.66
C HIS A 222 5.44 14.59 -9.35
N ARG A 223 6.16 15.49 -10.03
CA ARG A 223 7.55 15.87 -9.73
C ARG A 223 8.54 14.70 -9.77
N GLN A 224 8.26 13.67 -10.56
CA GLN A 224 9.19 12.56 -10.74
C GLN A 224 10.50 13.00 -11.40
N ILE A 225 10.53 14.15 -12.08
CA ILE A 225 11.77 14.80 -12.54
C ILE A 225 12.79 15.04 -11.42
N LEU A 226 12.35 15.22 -10.17
CA LEU A 226 13.23 15.42 -9.01
C LEU A 226 13.89 14.12 -8.53
N ASN A 227 13.49 12.98 -9.06
CA ASN A 227 13.98 11.66 -8.66
C ASN A 227 14.98 11.06 -9.68
N GLY A 228 15.56 11.89 -10.53
CA GLY A 228 16.60 11.49 -11.49
C GLY A 228 16.13 10.43 -12.50
N TRP A 229 17.05 9.52 -12.85
CA TRP A 229 16.78 8.46 -13.83
C TRP A 229 15.66 7.53 -13.40
N PHE A 230 15.55 7.24 -12.09
CA PHE A 230 14.52 6.33 -11.58
C PHE A 230 13.13 6.97 -11.63
N GLY A 231 13.03 8.26 -11.35
CA GLY A 231 11.80 9.03 -11.55
C GLY A 231 11.33 9.04 -13.02
N LEU A 232 12.28 9.17 -13.96
CA LEU A 232 11.99 9.01 -15.39
C LEU A 232 11.42 7.62 -15.70
N SER A 233 12.07 6.56 -15.21
CA SER A 233 11.59 5.17 -15.38
C SER A 233 10.18 4.97 -14.82
N VAL A 234 9.92 5.44 -13.59
CA VAL A 234 8.57 5.35 -12.96
C VAL A 234 7.53 6.11 -13.78
N ALA A 235 7.85 7.31 -14.28
CA ALA A 235 6.93 8.09 -15.10
C ALA A 235 6.61 7.39 -16.43
N ILE A 236 7.62 6.81 -17.10
CA ILE A 236 7.46 6.04 -18.34
C ILE A 236 6.59 4.81 -18.09
N THR A 237 6.94 3.98 -17.11
CA THR A 237 6.23 2.72 -16.86
C THR A 237 4.79 2.98 -16.40
N ALA A 238 4.53 4.02 -15.60
CA ALA A 238 3.18 4.42 -15.21
C ALA A 238 2.36 4.97 -16.39
N ALA A 239 2.96 5.78 -17.27
CA ALA A 239 2.31 6.25 -18.49
C ALA A 239 1.98 5.09 -19.43
N ASN A 240 2.93 4.18 -19.64
CA ASN A 240 2.76 2.98 -20.45
C ASN A 240 1.61 2.12 -19.93
N ARG A 241 1.53 1.86 -18.61
CA ARG A 241 0.40 1.12 -18.01
C ARG A 241 -0.96 1.75 -18.34
N ASN A 242 -1.07 3.08 -18.28
CA ASN A 242 -2.32 3.79 -18.55
C ASN A 242 -2.70 3.76 -20.04
N PHE A 243 -1.71 3.74 -20.94
CA PHE A 243 -1.92 3.51 -22.35
C PHE A 243 -2.32 2.05 -22.64
N MET A 244 -1.56 1.08 -22.13
CA MET A 244 -1.77 -0.36 -22.38
C MET A 244 -3.13 -0.85 -21.91
N ARG A 245 -3.68 -0.34 -20.80
CA ARG A 245 -5.06 -0.70 -20.39
C ARG A 245 -6.12 -0.31 -21.42
N LEU A 246 -5.90 0.78 -22.17
CA LEU A 246 -6.84 1.24 -23.21
C LEU A 246 -6.59 0.49 -24.52
N ALA A 247 -5.32 0.27 -24.89
CA ALA A 247 -4.95 -0.49 -26.08
C ALA A 247 -5.48 -1.92 -26.01
N LYS A 248 -5.20 -2.63 -24.90
CA LYS A 248 -5.72 -3.98 -24.63
C LYS A 248 -7.25 -4.02 -24.61
N ALA A 249 -7.91 -3.01 -24.04
CA ALA A 249 -9.38 -2.97 -24.03
C ALA A 249 -9.96 -2.82 -25.44
N ARG A 250 -9.32 -2.01 -26.30
CA ARG A 250 -9.72 -1.85 -27.70
C ARG A 250 -9.46 -3.13 -28.50
N GLU A 251 -8.31 -3.78 -28.30
CA GLU A 251 -8.00 -5.09 -28.89
C GLU A 251 -9.08 -6.13 -28.52
N MET A 252 -9.44 -6.25 -27.25
CA MET A 252 -10.51 -7.14 -26.79
C MET A 252 -11.86 -6.84 -27.45
N GLN A 253 -12.21 -5.55 -27.65
CA GLN A 253 -13.44 -5.15 -28.34
C GLN A 253 -13.41 -5.61 -29.81
N VAL A 254 -12.31 -5.35 -30.53
CA VAL A 254 -12.14 -5.74 -31.93
C VAL A 254 -12.20 -7.25 -32.11
N LEU A 255 -11.50 -8.01 -31.25
CA LEU A 255 -11.55 -9.48 -31.29
C LEU A 255 -12.97 -10.01 -31.06
N SER A 256 -13.71 -9.41 -30.11
CA SER A 256 -15.09 -9.81 -29.84
C SER A 256 -16.06 -9.48 -30.98
N GLU A 257 -15.81 -8.41 -31.74
CA GLU A 257 -16.58 -8.05 -32.93
C GLU A 257 -16.30 -9.06 -34.05
N PHE A 258 -15.03 -9.37 -34.31
CA PHE A 258 -14.61 -10.35 -35.31
C PHE A 258 -15.16 -11.76 -35.03
N GLU A 259 -15.15 -12.22 -33.77
CA GLU A 259 -15.75 -13.50 -33.38
C GLU A 259 -17.26 -13.55 -33.64
N ARG A 260 -17.98 -12.44 -33.38
CA ARG A 260 -19.43 -12.35 -33.65
C ARG A 260 -19.75 -12.33 -35.14
N GLU A 261 -18.89 -11.74 -35.95
CA GLU A 261 -19.03 -11.72 -37.41
C GLU A 261 -18.80 -13.13 -38.00
N ASN A 262 -17.80 -13.87 -37.51
CA ASN A 262 -17.49 -15.22 -37.98
C ASN A 262 -18.44 -16.31 -37.45
N ALA A 263 -19.22 -16.01 -36.41
CA ALA A 263 -20.22 -16.92 -35.85
C ALA A 263 -21.62 -16.77 -36.49
N ARG A 264 -21.80 -15.84 -37.43
CA ARG A 264 -23.02 -15.60 -38.21
C ARG A 264 -22.91 -16.23 -39.60
#